data_AF-A0A418AUN1-F1
#
_entry.id   AF-A0A418AUN1-F1
#
_cell.length_a   1.000
_cell.length_b   1.000
_cell.length_c   1.000
_cell.angle_alpha   90.00
_cell.angle_beta   90.00
_cell.angle_gamma   90.00
#
_symmetry.space_group_name_H-M   'P 1'
#
loop_
_entity.id
_entity.type
_entity.pdbx_description
1 polymer ?
#
loop_
_entity_poly.entity_id
_entity_poly.type
_entity_poly.pdbx_seq_one_letter_code
_entity_poly.pdbx_strand_id
1 'polypeptide(L)'
;MDPIVAIIGKYFLGLIVVILIGYAAFQSLKQYQSSSGVSELTDRSTYISSNYLEQPKTSSSNRSVSILHARVSMGALAGDVRVAALCTLVLYIKFYAALFVQGTVKYKSGSRPPEDMTFAATTAPNKELFIPETSEDKLEAAKAREHRWNRIVGNDLENLPLGIMMAWVAIVAGGNGTVTSIAIILFTVSRIAHSIAFANAMFLPRTISFQVGALCTVALAINAVAGSFS
;
A
#
# COMPACT_ATOMS: atom_id res chain seq x y z
N MET A 1 -29.33 7.00 -6.96
CA MET A 1 -28.16 6.16 -6.58
C MET A 1 -28.57 5.26 -5.42
N ASP A 2 -28.79 3.97 -5.70
CA ASP A 2 -29.28 3.00 -4.73
C ASP A 2 -28.35 2.94 -3.49
N PRO A 3 -28.87 3.06 -2.25
CA PRO A 3 -28.05 2.94 -1.03
C PRO A 3 -27.25 1.62 -1.01
N ILE A 4 -27.79 0.56 -1.62
CA ILE A 4 -27.16 -0.74 -1.74
C ILE A 4 -25.87 -0.68 -2.59
N VAL A 5 -25.85 0.03 -3.71
CA VAL A 5 -24.65 0.14 -4.58
C VAL A 5 -23.57 1.00 -3.93
N ALA A 6 -23.95 2.04 -3.18
CA ALA A 6 -23.02 2.86 -2.41
C ALA A 6 -22.40 2.12 -1.21
N ILE A 7 -23.18 1.23 -0.58
CA ILE A 7 -22.72 0.34 0.50
C ILE A 7 -21.82 -0.75 -0.06
N ILE A 8 -22.22 -1.44 -1.13
CA ILE A 8 -21.41 -2.47 -1.78
C ILE A 8 -20.09 -1.86 -2.25
N GLY A 9 -20.08 -0.72 -2.94
CA GLY A 9 -18.82 -0.07 -3.35
C GLY A 9 -17.91 0.33 -2.16
N LYS A 10 -18.49 0.84 -1.06
CA LYS A 10 -17.73 1.27 0.13
C LYS A 10 -17.17 0.11 0.95
N TYR A 11 -17.94 -0.95 1.15
CA TYR A 11 -17.59 -2.06 2.03
C TYR A 11 -16.97 -3.25 1.30
N PHE A 12 -17.27 -3.46 0.02
CA PHE A 12 -16.64 -4.52 -0.78
C PHE A 12 -15.18 -4.20 -1.09
N LEU A 13 -14.85 -2.93 -1.37
CA LEU A 13 -13.47 -2.49 -1.47
C LEU A 13 -12.76 -2.62 -0.12
N GLY A 14 -13.42 -2.26 0.98
CA GLY A 14 -12.91 -2.47 2.34
C GLY A 14 -12.65 -3.94 2.66
N LEU A 15 -13.53 -4.85 2.24
CA LEU A 15 -13.41 -6.29 2.45
C LEU A 15 -12.26 -6.89 1.63
N ILE A 16 -12.15 -6.53 0.35
CA ILE A 16 -11.02 -6.95 -0.51
C ILE A 16 -9.71 -6.46 0.08
N VAL A 17 -9.68 -5.21 0.54
CA VAL A 17 -8.52 -4.61 1.21
C VAL A 17 -8.18 -5.36 2.49
N VAL A 18 -9.15 -5.67 3.36
CA VAL A 18 -8.92 -6.41 4.61
C VAL A 18 -8.45 -7.84 4.32
N ILE A 19 -9.00 -8.51 3.30
CA ILE A 19 -8.59 -9.85 2.89
C ILE A 19 -7.16 -9.83 2.35
N LEU A 20 -6.81 -8.87 1.50
CA LEU A 20 -5.48 -8.77 0.90
C LEU A 20 -4.42 -8.29 1.92
N ILE A 21 -4.77 -7.39 2.83
CA ILE A 21 -3.92 -6.98 3.95
C ILE A 21 -3.75 -8.15 4.92
N GLY A 22 -4.82 -8.87 5.25
CA GLY A 22 -4.76 -10.07 6.09
C GLY A 22 -3.88 -11.14 5.46
N TYR A 23 -3.97 -11.34 4.15
CA TYR A 23 -3.09 -12.25 3.40
C TYR A 23 -1.64 -11.77 3.40
N ALA A 24 -1.38 -10.48 3.15
CA ALA A 24 -0.03 -9.91 3.19
C ALA A 24 0.60 -9.98 4.60
N ALA A 25 -0.19 -9.72 5.64
CA ALA A 25 0.22 -9.86 7.04
C ALA A 25 0.49 -11.32 7.41
N PHE A 26 -0.35 -12.26 6.94
CA PHE A 26 -0.12 -13.69 7.12
C PHE A 26 1.16 -14.17 6.44
N GLN A 27 1.45 -13.68 5.23
CA GLN A 27 2.70 -13.97 4.54
C GLN A 27 3.91 -13.37 5.26
N SER A 28 3.77 -12.16 5.83
CA SER A 28 4.81 -11.53 6.64
C SER A 28 5.08 -12.30 7.94
N LEU A 29 4.04 -12.85 8.57
CA LEU A 29 4.19 -13.71 9.75
C LEU A 29 4.87 -15.04 9.42
N LYS A 30 4.53 -15.67 8.28
CA LYS A 30 5.26 -16.85 7.79
C LYS A 30 6.73 -16.55 7.53
N GLN A 31 7.04 -15.38 6.97
CA GLN A 31 8.41 -14.94 6.75
C GLN A 31 9.15 -14.71 8.07
N TYR A 32 8.51 -14.08 9.06
CA TYR A 32 9.08 -13.90 10.39
C TYR A 32 9.40 -15.24 11.07
N GLN A 33 8.45 -16.18 11.07
CA GLN A 33 8.67 -17.52 11.64
C GLN A 33 9.77 -18.30 10.91
N SER A 34 9.87 -18.17 9.59
CA SER A 34 10.95 -18.79 8.81
C SER A 34 12.30 -18.14 9.11
N SER A 35 12.35 -16.82 9.31
CA SER A 35 13.58 -16.09 9.64
C SER A 35 14.08 -16.43 11.05
N SER A 36 13.18 -16.53 12.04
CA SER A 36 13.54 -16.89 13.42
C SER A 36 14.05 -18.32 13.54
N GLY A 37 13.47 -19.27 12.79
CA GLY A 37 13.97 -20.64 12.76
C GLY A 37 15.34 -20.77 12.07
N VAL A 38 15.61 -19.95 11.06
CA VAL A 38 16.92 -19.95 10.37
C VAL A 38 18.01 -19.28 11.21
N SER A 39 17.72 -18.21 11.95
CA SER A 39 18.69 -17.61 12.88
C SER A 39 19.09 -18.61 13.97
N GLU A 40 18.14 -19.36 14.52
CA GLU A 40 18.39 -20.37 15.55
C GLU A 40 19.25 -21.54 15.02
N LEU A 41 19.04 -21.95 13.77
CA LEU A 41 19.87 -22.97 13.10
C LEU A 41 21.27 -22.44 12.76
N THR A 42 21.39 -21.17 12.38
CA THR A 42 22.67 -20.53 12.08
C THR A 42 23.49 -20.38 13.35
N ASP A 43 22.90 -19.86 14.43
CA ASP A 43 23.57 -19.78 15.75
C ASP A 43 23.99 -21.16 16.25
N ARG A 44 23.15 -22.18 16.09
CA ARG A 44 23.50 -23.55 16.47
C ARG A 44 24.63 -24.12 15.61
N SER A 45 24.66 -23.81 14.30
CA SER A 45 25.73 -24.24 13.39
C SER A 45 27.06 -23.52 13.66
N THR A 46 27.02 -22.22 13.99
CA THR A 46 28.18 -21.42 14.37
C THR A 46 28.72 -21.85 15.73
N TYR A 47 27.84 -22.13 16.70
CA TYR A 47 28.22 -22.69 18.01
C TYR A 47 28.87 -24.07 17.89
N ILE A 48 28.30 -24.94 17.04
CA ILE A 48 28.90 -26.24 16.71
C ILE A 48 30.28 -26.01 16.08
N SER A 49 30.39 -25.20 15.02
CA SER A 49 31.66 -24.95 14.32
C SER A 49 32.74 -24.36 15.23
N SER A 50 32.38 -23.42 16.11
CA SER A 50 33.27 -22.82 17.13
C SER A 50 33.90 -23.85 18.06
N ASN A 51 33.11 -24.86 18.48
CA ASN A 51 33.58 -25.93 19.35
C ASN A 51 34.40 -27.02 18.61
N TYR A 52 34.44 -27.00 17.27
CA TYR A 52 35.24 -27.91 16.44
C TYR A 52 36.48 -27.24 15.79
N LEU A 53 36.86 -26.02 16.20
CA LEU A 53 37.98 -25.25 15.64
C LEU A 53 39.39 -25.77 16.00
N GLU A 54 39.57 -27.07 16.25
CA GLU A 54 40.90 -27.70 16.24
C GLU A 54 41.22 -28.43 14.90
N GLN A 55 40.35 -28.35 13.89
CA GLN A 55 40.57 -29.01 12.60
C GLN A 55 40.76 -27.99 11.46
N PRO A 56 41.73 -28.19 10.54
CA PRO A 56 42.05 -27.23 9.48
C PRO A 56 40.87 -27.04 8.51
N LYS A 57 40.41 -25.79 8.36
CA LYS A 57 39.25 -25.42 7.53
C LYS A 57 39.50 -25.71 6.04
N THR A 58 38.70 -26.59 5.45
CA THR A 58 38.76 -26.93 4.01
C THR A 58 37.88 -26.00 3.15
N SER A 59 38.33 -25.74 1.91
CA SER A 59 37.70 -24.87 0.89
C SER A 59 36.21 -25.14 0.62
N SER A 60 35.72 -26.37 0.82
CA SER A 60 34.32 -26.71 0.56
C SER A 60 33.35 -26.18 1.63
N SER A 61 33.81 -26.00 2.87
CA SER A 61 32.99 -25.48 3.98
C SER A 61 32.59 -24.02 3.75
N ASN A 62 33.54 -23.18 3.32
CA ASN A 62 33.27 -21.78 2.97
C ASN A 62 32.29 -21.63 1.79
N ARG A 63 32.35 -22.55 0.81
CA ARG A 63 31.43 -22.55 -0.34
C ARG A 63 30.00 -22.91 0.10
N SER A 64 29.84 -23.86 1.01
CA SER A 64 28.53 -24.24 1.56
C SER A 64 27.89 -23.12 2.38
N VAL A 65 28.66 -22.43 3.24
CA VAL A 65 28.17 -21.29 4.02
C VAL A 65 27.78 -20.12 3.11
N SER A 66 28.58 -19.84 2.06
CA SER A 66 28.28 -18.78 1.08
C SER A 66 27.01 -19.08 0.27
N ILE A 67 26.81 -20.34 -0.13
CA ILE A 67 25.59 -20.78 -0.84
C ILE A 67 24.37 -20.70 0.09
N LEU A 68 24.54 -21.03 1.37
CA LEU A 68 23.47 -20.92 2.35
C LEU A 68 23.08 -19.46 2.59
N HIS A 69 24.06 -18.55 2.79
CA HIS A 69 23.83 -17.11 2.89
C HIS A 69 23.15 -16.53 1.64
N ALA A 70 23.61 -16.92 0.44
CA ALA A 70 23.00 -16.48 -0.81
C ALA A 70 21.55 -16.96 -0.96
N ARG A 71 21.27 -18.22 -0.57
CA ARG A 71 19.90 -18.78 -0.58
C ARG A 71 19.00 -18.12 0.47
N VAL A 72 19.52 -17.78 1.64
CA VAL A 72 18.80 -17.07 2.70
C VAL A 72 18.48 -15.63 2.26
N SER A 73 19.45 -14.93 1.69
CA SER A 73 19.26 -13.57 1.13
C SER A 73 18.23 -13.57 0.00
N MET A 74 18.26 -14.57 -0.89
CA MET A 74 17.26 -14.73 -1.96
C MET A 74 15.87 -15.12 -1.44
N GLY A 75 15.78 -15.89 -0.35
CA GLY A 75 14.51 -16.26 0.28
C GLY A 75 13.86 -15.11 1.05
N ALA A 76 14.65 -14.27 1.72
CA ALA A 76 14.18 -13.05 2.38
C ALA A 76 13.71 -12.00 1.36
N LEU A 77 14.47 -11.83 0.26
CA LEU A 77 14.12 -11.00 -0.90
C LEU A 77 12.85 -11.50 -1.63
N ALA A 78 12.54 -12.80 -1.55
CA ALA A 78 11.33 -13.33 -2.16
C ALA A 78 10.06 -12.97 -1.35
N GLY A 79 10.18 -12.70 -0.05
CA GLY A 79 9.06 -12.41 0.83
C GLY A 79 8.62 -10.95 0.80
N ASP A 80 9.56 -10.03 0.96
CA ASP A 80 9.31 -8.58 0.95
C ASP A 80 8.88 -8.07 -0.44
N VAL A 81 9.43 -8.62 -1.52
CA VAL A 81 8.98 -8.35 -2.90
C VAL A 81 7.51 -8.75 -3.09
N ARG A 82 7.08 -9.91 -2.58
CA ARG A 82 5.67 -10.34 -2.68
C ARG A 82 4.76 -9.39 -1.91
N VAL A 83 5.14 -9.02 -0.69
CA VAL A 83 4.37 -8.09 0.15
C VAL A 83 4.28 -6.72 -0.52
N ALA A 84 5.39 -6.18 -1.02
CA ALA A 84 5.44 -4.90 -1.70
C ALA A 84 4.63 -4.90 -3.01
N ALA A 85 4.69 -5.98 -3.79
CA ALA A 85 3.88 -6.14 -5.00
C ALA A 85 2.37 -6.13 -4.70
N LEU A 86 1.94 -6.89 -3.69
CA LEU A 86 0.53 -6.92 -3.27
C LEU A 86 0.07 -5.56 -2.76
N CYS A 87 0.86 -4.91 -1.91
CA CYS A 87 0.54 -3.58 -1.39
C CYS A 87 0.48 -2.52 -2.50
N THR A 88 1.42 -2.56 -3.45
CA THR A 88 1.43 -1.69 -4.63
C THR A 88 0.16 -1.90 -5.47
N LEU A 89 -0.25 -3.14 -5.72
CA LEU A 89 -1.48 -3.45 -6.46
C LEU A 89 -2.73 -2.94 -5.72
N VAL A 90 -2.81 -3.13 -4.40
CA VAL A 90 -3.93 -2.63 -3.59
C VAL A 90 -4.02 -1.11 -3.68
N LEU A 91 -2.90 -0.40 -3.52
CA LEU A 91 -2.83 1.05 -3.63
C LEU A 91 -3.17 1.55 -5.04
N TYR A 92 -2.77 0.81 -6.07
CA TYR A 92 -3.11 1.10 -7.46
C TYR A 92 -4.62 0.98 -7.70
N ILE A 93 -5.24 -0.13 -7.28
CA ILE A 93 -6.69 -0.32 -7.36
C ILE A 93 -7.42 0.79 -6.59
N LYS A 94 -6.94 1.14 -5.39
CA LYS A 94 -7.49 2.24 -4.58
C LYS A 94 -7.46 3.56 -5.34
N PHE A 95 -6.33 3.89 -5.97
CA PHE A 95 -6.16 5.12 -6.73
C PHE A 95 -7.15 5.19 -7.91
N TYR A 96 -7.28 4.11 -8.68
CA TYR A 96 -8.28 4.04 -9.76
C TYR A 96 -9.70 4.17 -9.24
N ALA A 97 -10.05 3.49 -8.14
CA ALA A 97 -11.36 3.65 -7.52
C ALA A 97 -11.63 5.11 -7.12
N ALA A 98 -10.63 5.82 -6.59
CA ALA A 98 -10.75 7.24 -6.25
C ALA A 98 -10.96 8.12 -7.49
N LEU A 99 -10.26 7.84 -8.60
CA LEU A 99 -10.46 8.54 -9.88
C LEU A 99 -11.86 8.30 -10.45
N PHE A 100 -12.37 7.07 -10.39
CA PHE A 100 -13.73 6.77 -10.83
C PHE A 100 -14.77 7.54 -10.01
N VAL A 101 -14.65 7.53 -8.67
CA VAL A 101 -15.59 8.28 -7.83
C VAL A 101 -15.46 9.78 -8.07
N GLN A 102 -14.24 10.32 -8.17
CA GLN A 102 -13.99 11.72 -8.54
C GLN A 102 -14.68 12.07 -9.86
N GLY A 103 -14.58 11.20 -10.86
CA GLY A 103 -15.28 11.36 -12.13
C GLY A 103 -16.79 11.43 -11.95
N THR A 104 -17.40 10.58 -11.15
CA THR A 104 -18.86 10.62 -10.93
C THR A 104 -19.32 11.87 -10.18
N VAL A 105 -18.55 12.35 -9.20
CA VAL A 105 -18.95 13.54 -8.42
C VAL A 105 -18.81 14.82 -9.23
N LYS A 106 -17.85 14.90 -10.18
CA LYS A 106 -17.70 16.03 -11.12
C LYS A 106 -18.84 16.14 -12.12
N TYR A 107 -19.48 15.03 -12.50
CA TYR A 107 -20.71 15.07 -13.30
C TYR A 107 -21.85 15.71 -12.51
N LYS A 108 -22.02 15.31 -11.24
CA LYS A 108 -23.11 15.81 -10.39
C LYS A 108 -22.95 17.29 -10.00
N SER A 109 -21.72 17.75 -9.81
CA SER A 109 -21.44 19.16 -9.52
C SER A 109 -21.45 20.07 -10.75
N GLY A 110 -21.56 19.50 -11.96
CA GLY A 110 -21.52 20.26 -13.21
C GLY A 110 -20.17 20.94 -13.48
N SER A 111 -19.09 20.50 -12.83
CA SER A 111 -17.75 21.10 -12.96
C SER A 111 -16.93 20.55 -14.13
N ARG A 112 -17.53 19.66 -14.93
CA ARG A 112 -16.89 19.12 -16.12
C ARG A 112 -16.88 20.13 -17.28
N PRO A 113 -15.91 20.01 -18.19
CA PRO A 113 -15.96 20.75 -19.45
C PRO A 113 -17.29 20.55 -20.19
N PRO A 114 -17.81 21.59 -20.88
CA PRO A 114 -19.13 21.55 -21.52
C PRO A 114 -19.25 20.48 -22.61
N GLU A 115 -18.17 20.11 -23.27
CA GLU A 115 -18.12 19.05 -24.29
C GLU A 115 -18.40 17.66 -23.69
N ASP A 116 -17.86 17.37 -22.50
CA ASP A 116 -18.07 16.11 -21.78
C ASP A 116 -19.53 15.99 -21.30
N MET A 117 -20.10 17.10 -20.83
CA MET A 117 -21.49 17.14 -20.36
C MET A 117 -22.48 16.98 -21.50
N THR A 118 -22.19 17.59 -22.65
CA THR A 118 -23.03 17.50 -23.86
C THR A 118 -22.99 16.08 -24.43
N PHE A 119 -21.80 15.46 -24.48
CA PHE A 119 -21.65 14.06 -24.88
C PHE A 119 -22.42 13.12 -23.94
N ALA A 120 -22.29 13.29 -22.62
CA ALA A 120 -22.99 12.46 -21.65
C ALA A 120 -24.52 12.62 -21.73
N ALA A 121 -25.01 13.84 -21.91
CA ALA A 121 -26.44 14.13 -22.13
C ALA A 121 -26.98 13.48 -23.41
N THR A 122 -26.17 13.41 -24.47
CA THR A 122 -26.57 12.84 -25.76
C THR A 122 -26.54 11.30 -25.75
N THR A 123 -25.51 10.70 -25.16
CA THR A 123 -25.29 9.25 -25.21
C THR A 123 -25.99 8.47 -24.09
N ALA A 124 -26.25 9.09 -22.94
CA ALA A 124 -26.88 8.41 -21.81
C ALA A 124 -27.86 9.32 -21.02
N PRO A 125 -28.92 9.84 -21.68
CA PRO A 125 -29.83 10.83 -21.09
C PRO A 125 -30.56 10.33 -19.82
N ASN A 126 -30.75 9.01 -19.67
CA ASN A 126 -31.53 8.43 -18.58
C ASN A 126 -30.69 7.91 -17.40
N LYS A 127 -29.37 8.15 -17.38
CA LYS A 127 -28.52 7.70 -16.28
C LYS A 127 -28.34 8.83 -15.27
N GLU A 128 -29.00 8.71 -14.11
CA GLU A 128 -28.89 9.62 -12.95
C GLU A 128 -27.45 9.99 -12.54
N LEU A 129 -26.47 9.18 -12.91
CA LEU A 129 -25.06 9.42 -12.61
C LEU A 129 -24.45 10.57 -13.42
N PHE A 130 -25.01 10.88 -14.58
CA PHE A 130 -24.49 11.85 -15.55
C PHE A 130 -25.34 13.10 -15.69
N ILE A 131 -26.41 13.21 -14.91
CA ILE A 131 -27.29 14.39 -14.88
C ILE A 131 -26.77 15.32 -13.77
N PRO A 132 -26.43 16.59 -14.07
CA PRO A 132 -26.05 17.56 -13.07
C PRO A 132 -27.25 17.87 -12.16
N GLU A 133 -26.96 18.10 -10.88
CA GLU A 133 -28.01 18.40 -9.92
C GLU A 133 -28.51 19.85 -10.08
N THR A 134 -29.83 20.04 -10.14
CA THR A 134 -30.44 21.34 -10.44
C THR A 134 -30.95 22.09 -9.22
N SER A 135 -31.19 21.39 -8.10
CA SER A 135 -31.58 22.05 -6.84
C SER A 135 -30.37 22.65 -6.14
N GLU A 136 -30.47 23.91 -5.72
CA GLU A 136 -29.40 24.70 -5.10
C GLU A 136 -28.73 23.98 -3.91
N ASP A 137 -29.52 23.51 -2.94
CA ASP A 137 -28.99 22.79 -1.76
C ASP A 137 -28.17 21.55 -2.11
N LYS A 138 -28.63 20.76 -3.08
CA LYS A 138 -27.94 19.54 -3.48
C LYS A 138 -26.75 19.83 -4.39
N LEU A 139 -26.78 20.92 -5.15
CA LEU A 139 -25.65 21.39 -5.95
C LEU A 139 -24.50 21.84 -5.05
N GLU A 140 -24.78 22.56 -3.97
CA GLU A 140 -23.77 22.90 -2.96
C GLU A 140 -23.17 21.65 -2.30
N ALA A 141 -24.02 20.69 -1.93
CA ALA A 141 -23.57 19.42 -1.38
C ALA A 141 -22.73 18.61 -2.38
N ALA A 142 -23.05 18.68 -3.68
CA ALA A 142 -22.28 18.05 -4.76
C ALA A 142 -20.91 18.72 -4.93
N LYS A 143 -20.84 20.05 -4.95
CA LYS A 143 -19.57 20.82 -4.99
C LYS A 143 -18.70 20.57 -3.76
N ALA A 144 -19.28 20.53 -2.56
CA ALA A 144 -18.55 20.20 -1.33
C ALA A 144 -17.99 18.77 -1.37
N ARG A 145 -18.76 17.82 -1.93
CA ARG A 145 -18.30 16.44 -2.15
C ARG A 145 -17.19 16.38 -3.18
N GLU A 146 -17.33 17.09 -4.30
CA GLU A 146 -16.29 17.18 -5.33
C GLU A 146 -14.98 17.71 -4.75
N HIS A 147 -15.03 18.81 -4.00
CA HIS A 147 -13.85 19.38 -3.35
C HIS A 147 -13.17 18.34 -2.43
N ARG A 148 -13.94 17.55 -1.67
CA ARG A 148 -13.37 16.46 -0.86
C ARG A 148 -12.64 15.42 -1.70
N TRP A 149 -13.25 14.95 -2.79
CA TRP A 149 -12.63 13.94 -3.66
C TRP A 149 -11.41 14.49 -4.43
N ASN A 150 -11.43 15.76 -4.82
CA ASN A 150 -10.25 16.43 -5.39
C ASN A 150 -9.08 16.42 -4.40
N ARG A 151 -9.33 16.65 -3.11
CA ARG A 151 -8.29 16.58 -2.07
C ARG A 151 -7.81 15.15 -1.79
N ILE A 152 -8.68 14.15 -1.86
CA ILE A 152 -8.29 12.74 -1.75
C ILE A 152 -7.32 12.38 -2.87
N VAL A 153 -7.70 12.65 -4.12
CA VAL A 153 -6.87 12.34 -5.30
C VAL A 153 -5.57 13.15 -5.29
N GLY A 154 -5.61 14.44 -4.95
CA GLY A 154 -4.41 15.27 -4.83
C GLY A 154 -3.44 14.73 -3.79
N ASN A 155 -3.93 14.40 -2.59
CA ASN A 155 -3.09 13.81 -1.55
C ASN A 155 -2.54 12.44 -1.96
N ASP A 156 -3.31 11.65 -2.71
CA ASP A 156 -2.85 10.37 -3.24
C ASP A 156 -1.71 10.55 -4.24
N LEU A 157 -1.79 11.54 -5.14
CA LEU A 157 -0.72 11.87 -6.08
C LEU A 157 0.56 12.36 -5.39
N GLU A 158 0.43 13.08 -4.28
CA GLU A 158 1.57 13.57 -3.50
C GLU A 158 2.27 12.45 -2.70
N ASN A 159 1.52 11.46 -2.21
CA ASN A 159 2.02 10.52 -1.19
C ASN A 159 2.20 9.08 -1.70
N LEU A 160 1.29 8.56 -2.54
CA LEU A 160 1.39 7.16 -2.99
C LEU A 160 2.66 6.90 -3.81
N PRO A 161 3.00 7.70 -4.84
CA PRO A 161 4.19 7.45 -5.64
C PRO A 161 5.45 7.41 -4.76
N LEU A 162 5.58 8.36 -3.84
CA LEU A 162 6.75 8.43 -2.97
C LEU A 162 6.84 7.22 -2.04
N GLY A 163 5.74 6.84 -1.37
CA GLY A 163 5.75 5.69 -0.46
C GLY A 163 6.02 4.36 -1.17
N ILE A 164 5.44 4.15 -2.36
CA ILE A 164 5.70 2.96 -3.18
C ILE A 164 7.16 2.94 -3.65
N MET A 165 7.66 4.05 -4.21
CA MET A 165 9.06 4.15 -4.64
C MET A 165 10.01 3.84 -3.48
N MET A 166 9.77 4.41 -2.29
CA MET A 166 10.63 4.17 -1.14
C MET A 166 10.65 2.70 -0.69
N ALA A 167 9.53 1.99 -0.79
CA ALA A 167 9.50 0.56 -0.48
C ALA A 167 10.34 -0.24 -1.47
N TRP A 168 10.22 0.03 -2.77
CA TRP A 168 11.02 -0.65 -3.80
C TRP A 168 12.51 -0.30 -3.69
N VAL A 169 12.85 0.95 -3.38
CA VAL A 169 14.23 1.36 -3.11
C VAL A 169 14.79 0.62 -1.90
N ALA A 170 14.01 0.45 -0.82
CA ALA A 170 14.45 -0.31 0.35
C ALA A 170 14.73 -1.79 0.02
N ILE A 171 13.94 -2.41 -0.86
CA ILE A 171 14.16 -3.79 -1.34
C ILE A 171 15.44 -3.85 -2.17
N VAL A 172 15.59 -2.97 -3.17
CA VAL A 172 16.73 -2.97 -4.09
C VAL A 172 18.04 -2.66 -3.37
N ALA A 173 17.99 -1.78 -2.36
CA ALA A 173 19.13 -1.46 -1.52
C ALA A 173 19.52 -2.58 -0.54
N GLY A 174 18.80 -3.71 -0.49
CA GLY A 174 19.10 -4.78 0.46
C GLY A 174 18.75 -4.43 1.91
N GLY A 175 17.81 -3.51 2.13
CA GLY A 175 17.32 -3.16 3.46
C GLY A 175 16.65 -4.35 4.15
N ASN A 176 16.40 -4.24 5.46
CA ASN A 176 15.79 -5.33 6.22
C ASN A 176 14.38 -5.66 5.69
N GLY A 177 14.19 -6.85 5.13
CA GLY A 177 12.93 -7.26 4.49
C GLY A 177 11.72 -7.28 5.44
N THR A 178 11.92 -7.58 6.73
CA THR A 178 10.85 -7.52 7.74
C THR A 178 10.39 -6.08 7.98
N VAL A 179 11.34 -5.15 8.13
CA VAL A 179 11.05 -3.72 8.29
C VAL A 179 10.34 -3.18 7.06
N THR A 180 10.82 -3.51 5.86
CA THR A 180 10.19 -3.13 4.60
C THR A 180 8.74 -3.64 4.52
N SER A 181 8.52 -4.92 4.82
CA SER A 181 7.20 -5.56 4.76
C SER A 181 6.21 -4.91 5.72
N ILE A 182 6.60 -4.72 6.98
CA ILE A 182 5.75 -4.07 7.99
C ILE A 182 5.45 -2.63 7.59
N ALA A 183 6.47 -1.88 7.18
CA ALA A 183 6.31 -0.46 6.83
C ALA A 183 5.40 -0.26 5.61
N ILE A 184 5.52 -1.08 4.56
CA ILE A 184 4.64 -0.97 3.39
C ILE A 184 3.20 -1.43 3.68
N ILE A 185 3.00 -2.42 4.56
CA ILE A 185 1.66 -2.82 5.02
C ILE A 185 1.01 -1.69 5.81
N LEU A 186 1.70 -1.12 6.80
CA LEU A 186 1.18 -0.01 7.60
C LEU A 186 0.92 1.24 6.76
N PHE A 187 1.81 1.54 5.81
CA PHE A 187 1.60 2.57 4.82
C PHE A 187 0.31 2.31 4.03
N THR A 188 0.11 1.09 3.52
CA THR A 188 -1.08 0.74 2.74
C THR A 188 -2.38 0.90 3.55
N VAL A 189 -2.40 0.37 4.78
CA VAL A 189 -3.53 0.52 5.71
C VAL A 189 -3.82 1.99 5.97
N SER A 190 -2.79 2.78 6.27
CA SER A 190 -2.96 4.20 6.61
C SER A 190 -3.48 5.01 5.42
N ARG A 191 -3.01 4.74 4.19
CA ARG A 191 -3.50 5.39 2.98
C ARG A 191 -4.97 5.09 2.68
N ILE A 192 -5.44 3.89 3.03
CA ILE A 192 -6.85 3.50 2.84
C ILE A 192 -7.72 4.11 3.94
N ALA A 193 -7.27 4.03 5.19
CA ALA A 193 -7.93 4.68 6.33
C ALA A 193 -8.07 6.20 6.11
N HIS A 194 -7.04 6.85 5.58
CA HIS A 194 -7.04 8.27 5.23
C HIS A 194 -8.15 8.59 4.23
N SER A 195 -8.24 7.86 3.10
CA SER A 195 -9.29 8.08 2.10
C SER A 195 -10.70 7.84 2.65
N ILE A 196 -10.89 6.81 3.47
CA ILE A 196 -12.20 6.52 4.09
C ILE A 196 -12.59 7.64 5.08
N ALA A 197 -11.67 8.08 5.92
CA ALA A 197 -11.90 9.17 6.86
C ALA A 197 -12.22 10.48 6.13
N PHE A 198 -11.51 10.78 5.04
CA PHE A 198 -11.75 11.95 4.22
C PHE A 198 -13.11 11.91 3.52
N ALA A 199 -13.52 10.73 3.00
CA ALA A 199 -14.81 10.55 2.35
C ALA A 199 -16.00 10.70 3.32
N ASN A 200 -15.81 10.35 4.60
CA ASN A 200 -16.80 10.51 5.66
C ASN A 200 -16.68 11.83 6.45
N ALA A 201 -15.85 12.76 6.00
CA ALA A 201 -15.61 14.06 6.64
C ALA A 201 -15.15 13.97 8.12
N MET A 202 -14.44 12.89 8.48
CA MET A 202 -13.91 12.71 9.83
C MET A 202 -12.54 13.39 9.98
N PHE A 203 -12.40 14.31 10.92
CA PHE A 203 -11.14 15.06 11.14
C PHE A 203 -10.04 14.20 11.79
N LEU A 204 -10.33 13.60 12.96
CA LEU A 204 -9.30 12.98 13.80
C LEU A 204 -8.63 11.75 13.14
N PRO A 205 -9.39 10.76 12.61
CA PRO A 205 -8.78 9.59 11.98
C PRO A 205 -8.00 9.96 10.70
N ARG A 206 -8.41 11.01 9.99
CA ARG A 206 -7.72 11.52 8.80
C ARG A 206 -6.33 12.04 9.17
N THR A 207 -6.22 12.89 10.19
CA THR A 207 -4.91 13.45 10.57
C THR A 207 -3.96 12.37 11.08
N ILE A 208 -4.44 11.43 11.90
CA ILE A 208 -3.61 10.35 12.43
C ILE A 208 -3.12 9.43 11.31
N SER A 209 -4.01 9.01 10.41
CA SER A 209 -3.64 8.13 9.29
C SER A 209 -2.65 8.79 8.32
N PHE A 210 -2.77 10.11 8.09
CA PHE A 210 -1.79 10.86 7.32
C PHE A 210 -0.39 10.81 7.98
N GLN A 211 -0.30 11.11 9.28
CA GLN A 211 0.97 11.10 10.00
C GLN A 211 1.61 9.71 10.04
N VAL A 212 0.81 8.66 10.27
CA VAL A 212 1.31 7.28 10.23
C VAL A 212 1.87 6.94 8.84
N GLY A 213 1.18 7.32 7.75
CA GLY A 213 1.69 7.11 6.39
C GLY A 213 3.02 7.84 6.12
N ALA A 214 3.16 9.07 6.60
CA ALA A 214 4.40 9.83 6.48
C ALA A 214 5.55 9.15 7.24
N LEU A 215 5.30 8.70 8.47
CA LEU A 215 6.29 7.98 9.28
C LEU A 215 6.73 6.66 8.63
N CYS A 216 5.80 5.90 8.04
CA CYS A 216 6.16 4.69 7.29
C CYS A 216 7.08 4.99 6.10
N THR A 217 6.86 6.10 5.40
CA THR A 217 7.71 6.51 4.27
C THR A 217 9.13 6.85 4.74
N VAL A 218 9.25 7.55 5.87
CA VAL A 218 10.55 7.84 6.51
C VAL A 218 11.24 6.55 6.97
N ALA A 219 10.49 5.62 7.57
CA ALA A 219 11.04 4.33 7.99
C ALA A 219 11.59 3.52 6.80
N LEU A 220 10.88 3.50 5.67
CA LEU A 220 11.36 2.89 4.44
C LEU A 220 12.63 3.56 3.90
N ALA A 221 12.71 4.90 3.97
CA ALA A 221 13.91 5.64 3.58
C ALA A 221 15.12 5.32 4.46
N ILE A 222 14.94 5.30 5.79
CA ILE A 222 16.01 4.91 6.72
C ILE A 222 16.45 3.47 6.45
N ASN A 223 15.50 2.55 6.23
CA ASN A 223 15.81 1.15 5.94
C ASN A 223 16.57 0.98 4.61
N ALA A 224 16.22 1.77 3.60
CA ALA A 224 16.93 1.79 2.33
C ALA A 224 18.38 2.30 2.47
N VAL A 225 18.57 3.40 3.20
CA VAL A 225 19.91 3.95 3.46
C VAL A 225 20.75 2.95 4.24
N ALA A 226 20.20 2.34 5.30
CA ALA A 226 20.90 1.32 6.06
C ALA A 226 21.31 0.13 5.18
N GLY A 227 20.39 -0.37 4.35
CA GLY A 227 20.68 -1.46 3.40
C GLY A 227 21.81 -1.12 2.42
N SER A 228 21.84 0.12 1.91
CA SER A 228 22.85 0.53 0.92
C SER A 228 24.30 0.49 1.40
N PHE A 229 24.51 0.50 2.73
CA PHE A 229 25.83 0.41 3.36
C PHE A 229 26.07 -0.92 4.07
N SER A 230 25.17 -1.91 3.91
CA SER A 230 25.23 -3.23 4.55
C SER A 230 25.95 -4.27 3.69
#